data_AF-A0A353KSG9-F1
#
_entry.id   AF-A0A353KSG9-F1
#
_cell.length_a   1.000
_cell.length_b   1.000
_cell.length_c   1.000
_cell.angle_alpha   90.00
_cell.angle_beta   90.00
_cell.angle_gamma   90.00
#
_symmetry.space_group_name_H-M   'P 1'
#
loop_
_entity.id
_entity.type
_entity.pdbx_description
1 polymer ?
#
loop_
_entity_poly.entity_id
_entity_poly.type
_entity_poly.pdbx_seq_one_letter_code
_entity_poly.pdbx_strand_id
1 'polypeptide(L)'
;GYGGETQWNFRSSGYGSSFMTADKFVWGVRRGLGSNGACVGPEYGIAKAINGQYEGAADGRKAFIFKTGAGGTALRDIDSGNSALWGNWYPRSLWPDGYAPNTATNDTKNDATGYLYARFLYNFGKVYDELKAAGYEPQIKGFAWMQGCDDLGHHTEYEGLLKAFIADMRTDLAEITGDSAVYGMPFVIGKIATTFVSHSNSNVPPFNAMQQKVADDMGNGVETIETSDLIIVNADGTYNGTDQYHFNCADMEKLGVRFGERLLELNGRKIIAVSSQQEGTVSYRMTDDGKAVFTVSAGVVGTKKYKISKLFINDVDVTAQMENGVYTLENPENRTYARAEFVEKDKYTVTYNTDDRYVSILKSMRSVYENDDVLFEFAVKDGYRIKEVKANGETVMPSEEGKARYTIENVTGNVTVDVAVESASGTPSEDAQKPDTPAKTPENKGGNTVLTITLIAVGGAVVICGAVAAVIVIKKKKKTD
;
A
#
# COMPACT_ATOMS: atom_id res chain seq x y z
N GLY A 1 8.56 -17.38 -22.51
CA GLY A 1 9.89 -16.91 -22.09
C GLY A 1 10.02 -17.01 -20.58
N TYR A 2 11.23 -17.04 -20.05
CA TYR A 2 11.51 -17.11 -18.62
C TYR A 2 12.83 -16.42 -18.30
N GLY A 3 12.88 -15.69 -17.18
CA GLY A 3 14.08 -15.03 -16.64
C GLY A 3 13.91 -14.62 -15.18
N GLY A 4 14.98 -14.09 -14.57
CA GLY A 4 15.02 -13.67 -13.18
C GLY A 4 16.10 -14.38 -12.36
N GLU A 5 15.98 -14.38 -11.03
CA GLU A 5 16.99 -14.90 -10.10
C GLU A 5 16.38 -15.74 -8.98
N THR A 6 16.97 -16.88 -8.66
CA THR A 6 16.60 -17.59 -7.43
C THR A 6 17.81 -17.78 -6.51
N GLN A 7 17.53 -17.77 -5.20
CA GLN A 7 18.48 -18.10 -4.12
C GLN A 7 19.75 -17.25 -4.11
N TRP A 8 19.60 -15.93 -4.23
CA TRP A 8 20.71 -15.00 -4.03
C TRP A 8 21.03 -14.87 -2.53
N ASN A 9 22.20 -15.33 -2.09
CA ASN A 9 22.62 -15.13 -0.71
C ASN A 9 23.17 -13.72 -0.54
N PHE A 10 22.45 -12.87 0.16
CA PHE A 10 22.81 -11.46 0.24
C PHE A 10 24.01 -11.14 1.14
N ARG A 11 24.53 -12.12 1.89
CA ARG A 11 25.64 -11.95 2.84
C ARG A 11 26.94 -12.63 2.42
N SER A 12 26.88 -13.53 1.44
CA SER A 12 28.03 -14.32 1.01
C SER A 12 27.95 -14.69 -0.46
N SER A 13 29.10 -14.65 -1.15
CA SER A 13 29.27 -15.14 -2.51
C SER A 13 29.42 -16.66 -2.60
N GLY A 14 29.42 -17.38 -1.46
CA GLY A 14 29.66 -18.82 -1.39
C GLY A 14 28.47 -19.71 -1.80
N TYR A 15 27.30 -19.12 -2.02
CA TYR A 15 26.09 -19.83 -2.48
C TYR A 15 25.82 -19.47 -3.94
N GLY A 16 25.61 -20.48 -4.79
CA GLY A 16 25.28 -20.25 -6.19
C GLY A 16 23.89 -19.63 -6.32
N SER A 17 23.78 -18.49 -7.00
CA SER A 17 22.50 -17.98 -7.50
C SER A 17 22.30 -18.38 -8.95
N SER A 18 21.04 -18.52 -9.37
CA SER A 18 20.68 -18.75 -10.77
C SER A 18 20.10 -17.48 -11.37
N PHE A 19 20.93 -16.48 -11.68
CA PHE A 19 20.49 -15.28 -12.41
C PHE A 19 20.50 -15.50 -13.92
N MET A 20 19.36 -15.25 -14.57
CA MET A 20 19.19 -15.32 -16.02
C MET A 20 19.05 -13.91 -16.61
N THR A 21 20.10 -13.46 -17.30
CA THR A 21 20.14 -12.27 -18.16
C THR A 21 19.56 -12.54 -19.55
N ALA A 22 19.38 -11.49 -20.37
CA ALA A 22 18.76 -11.54 -21.70
C ALA A 22 19.31 -12.63 -22.64
N ASP A 23 20.64 -12.78 -22.66
CA ASP A 23 21.36 -13.80 -23.44
C ASP A 23 21.07 -15.22 -22.96
N LYS A 24 20.57 -15.36 -21.72
CA LYS A 24 20.23 -16.62 -21.06
C LYS A 24 18.72 -16.82 -20.90
N PHE A 25 17.88 -15.92 -21.42
CA PHE A 25 16.44 -16.08 -21.37
C PHE A 25 16.02 -17.39 -22.04
N VAL A 26 15.15 -18.12 -21.34
CA VAL A 26 14.67 -19.40 -21.83
C VAL A 26 13.34 -19.18 -22.53
N TRP A 27 13.32 -19.34 -23.85
CA TRP A 27 12.14 -19.09 -24.66
C TRP A 27 11.11 -20.23 -24.66
N GLY A 28 11.43 -21.39 -24.07
CA GLY A 28 10.51 -22.48 -23.76
C GLY A 28 10.64 -22.90 -22.30
N VAL A 29 9.61 -22.60 -21.50
CA VAL A 29 9.59 -22.98 -20.08
C VAL A 29 9.60 -24.50 -19.97
N ARG A 30 10.54 -25.03 -19.18
CA ARG A 30 10.79 -26.46 -18.99
C ARG A 30 11.00 -26.77 -17.52
N ARG A 31 11.01 -28.05 -17.17
CA ARG A 31 11.42 -28.52 -15.84
C ARG A 31 12.90 -28.14 -15.57
N GLY A 32 13.28 -27.99 -14.30
CA GLY A 32 14.66 -27.68 -13.91
C GLY A 32 15.02 -26.18 -13.92
N LEU A 33 14.01 -25.29 -13.88
CA LEU A 33 14.19 -23.84 -13.76
C LEU A 33 14.05 -23.33 -12.31
N GLY A 34 14.00 -24.25 -11.35
CA GLY A 34 14.06 -23.96 -9.92
C GLY A 34 15.48 -23.59 -9.45
N SER A 35 15.79 -23.85 -8.18
CA SER A 35 17.12 -23.60 -7.62
C SER A 35 18.25 -24.37 -8.31
N ASN A 36 17.91 -25.50 -8.92
CA ASN A 36 18.80 -26.30 -9.73
C ASN A 36 17.99 -27.09 -10.79
N GLY A 37 18.70 -27.81 -11.66
CA GLY A 37 18.12 -28.57 -12.76
C GLY A 37 17.17 -29.72 -12.35
N ALA A 38 17.15 -30.13 -11.08
CA ALA A 38 16.23 -31.15 -10.57
C ALA A 38 14.94 -30.56 -9.98
N CYS A 39 14.88 -29.24 -9.76
CA CYS A 39 13.73 -28.58 -9.13
C CYS A 39 12.72 -28.06 -10.17
N VAL A 40 11.44 -28.22 -9.89
CA VAL A 40 10.32 -27.71 -10.69
C VAL A 40 9.45 -26.83 -9.80
N GLY A 41 9.08 -25.64 -10.30
CA GLY A 41 8.07 -24.80 -9.67
C GLY A 41 6.81 -24.63 -10.53
N PRO A 42 5.82 -23.88 -10.01
CA PRO A 42 4.54 -23.65 -10.69
C PRO A 42 4.69 -22.88 -12.01
N GLU A 43 5.84 -22.25 -12.28
CA GLU A 43 6.12 -21.59 -13.57
C GLU A 43 5.86 -22.50 -14.78
N TYR A 44 6.07 -23.81 -14.64
CA TYR A 44 5.81 -24.77 -15.73
C TYR A 44 4.32 -24.86 -16.07
N GLY A 45 3.46 -24.99 -15.05
CA GLY A 45 2.01 -25.01 -15.23
C GLY A 45 1.45 -23.66 -15.68
N ILE A 46 2.00 -22.56 -15.17
CA ILE A 46 1.63 -21.20 -15.59
C ILE A 46 1.90 -21.04 -17.08
N ALA A 47 3.09 -21.44 -17.53
CA ALA A 47 3.43 -21.38 -18.95
C ALA A 47 2.50 -22.24 -19.81
N LYS A 48 2.15 -23.45 -19.34
CA LYS A 48 1.20 -24.34 -20.03
C LYS A 48 -0.18 -23.69 -20.21
N ALA A 49 -0.75 -23.11 -19.15
CA ALA A 49 -2.06 -22.45 -19.23
C ALA A 49 -2.04 -21.21 -20.13
N ILE A 50 -0.97 -20.41 -20.05
CA ILE A 50 -0.91 -19.10 -20.72
C ILE A 50 -0.45 -19.21 -22.18
N ASN A 51 0.35 -20.22 -22.52
CA ASN A 51 0.83 -20.39 -23.90
C ASN A 51 -0.32 -20.50 -24.90
N GLY A 52 -1.43 -21.18 -24.56
CA GLY A 52 -2.57 -21.32 -25.44
C GLY A 52 -3.22 -19.99 -25.88
N GLN A 53 -3.06 -18.91 -25.10
CA GLN A 53 -3.58 -17.59 -25.46
C GLN A 53 -2.67 -16.81 -26.42
N TYR A 54 -1.37 -17.09 -26.41
CA TYR A 54 -0.38 -16.29 -27.14
C TYR A 54 0.35 -17.06 -28.24
N GLU A 55 0.16 -18.38 -28.32
CA GLU A 55 0.65 -19.20 -29.41
C GLU A 55 -0.01 -18.78 -30.73
N GLY A 56 0.82 -18.48 -31.74
CA GLY A 56 0.32 -18.05 -33.06
C GLY A 56 -0.36 -16.68 -33.09
N ALA A 57 -0.27 -15.88 -32.02
CA ALA A 57 -0.89 -14.56 -31.97
C ALA A 57 -0.42 -13.69 -33.16
N ALA A 58 -1.38 -13.20 -33.96
CA ALA A 58 -1.11 -12.50 -35.22
C ALA A 58 -0.27 -11.22 -35.07
N ASP A 59 -0.24 -10.64 -33.87
CA ASP A 59 0.57 -9.46 -33.56
C ASP A 59 1.93 -9.80 -32.91
N GLY A 60 2.30 -11.08 -32.88
CA GLY A 60 3.61 -11.57 -32.45
C GLY A 60 3.86 -11.49 -30.94
N ARG A 61 2.83 -11.24 -30.12
CA ARG A 61 2.94 -11.23 -28.66
C ARG A 61 3.26 -12.61 -28.09
N LYS A 62 3.99 -12.65 -26.97
CA LYS A 62 4.42 -13.86 -26.26
C LYS A 62 4.25 -13.67 -24.76
N ALA A 63 4.11 -14.78 -24.03
CA ALA A 63 4.19 -14.76 -22.57
C ALA A 63 5.64 -14.90 -22.09
N PHE A 64 5.94 -14.24 -20.97
CA PHE A 64 7.22 -14.28 -20.28
C PHE A 64 7.00 -14.36 -18.77
N ILE A 65 7.63 -15.32 -18.10
CA ILE A 65 7.56 -15.45 -16.65
C ILE A 65 8.83 -14.86 -16.05
N PHE A 66 8.66 -13.88 -15.17
CA PHE A 66 9.74 -13.36 -14.34
C PHE A 66 9.65 -13.98 -12.95
N LYS A 67 10.77 -14.48 -12.42
CA LYS A 67 10.82 -15.09 -11.09
C LYS A 67 11.96 -14.48 -10.29
N THR A 68 11.66 -13.96 -9.11
CA THR A 68 12.66 -13.78 -8.06
C THR A 68 12.18 -14.43 -6.78
N GLY A 69 12.97 -15.29 -6.16
CA GLY A 69 12.59 -15.82 -4.85
C GLY A 69 13.53 -16.85 -4.25
N ALA A 70 13.24 -17.17 -3.00
CA ALA A 70 13.92 -18.17 -2.21
C ALA A 70 12.90 -18.91 -1.33
N GLY A 71 13.21 -20.16 -0.98
CA GLY A 71 12.33 -20.99 -0.14
C GLY A 71 12.60 -20.77 1.34
N GLY A 72 11.57 -20.89 2.16
CA GLY A 72 11.68 -20.67 3.60
C GLY A 72 11.98 -19.20 3.95
N THR A 73 11.34 -18.26 3.26
CA THR A 73 11.53 -16.85 3.57
C THR A 73 10.23 -16.28 4.06
N ALA A 74 10.30 -15.47 5.11
CA ALA A 74 9.14 -14.83 5.70
C ALA A 74 8.72 -13.56 4.96
N LEU A 75 7.45 -13.21 5.13
CA LEU A 75 6.95 -11.87 4.82
C LEU A 75 7.23 -10.88 5.96
N ARG A 76 7.30 -11.39 7.19
CA ARG A 76 7.65 -10.61 8.38
C ARG A 76 9.10 -10.13 8.35
N ASP A 77 9.36 -9.06 9.07
CA ASP A 77 10.70 -8.54 9.27
C ASP A 77 11.49 -9.40 10.28
N ILE A 78 11.98 -10.53 9.81
CA ILE A 78 12.79 -11.44 10.61
C ILE A 78 14.16 -11.69 9.97
N ASP A 79 15.19 -11.73 10.80
CA ASP A 79 16.55 -12.10 10.45
C ASP A 79 16.93 -13.43 11.11
N SER A 80 16.18 -14.48 10.78
CA SER A 80 16.43 -15.85 11.26
C SER A 80 16.04 -16.87 10.20
N GLY A 81 16.45 -18.13 10.41
CA GLY A 81 16.21 -19.21 9.46
C GLY A 81 16.76 -18.87 8.07
N ASN A 82 15.96 -19.16 7.04
CA ASN A 82 16.33 -18.89 5.66
C ASN A 82 16.19 -17.40 5.29
N SER A 83 15.41 -16.60 6.02
CA SER A 83 15.41 -15.13 5.86
C SER A 83 16.78 -14.51 6.19
N ALA A 84 17.53 -15.08 7.13
CA ALA A 84 18.89 -14.62 7.42
C ALA A 84 19.91 -14.93 6.31
N LEU A 85 19.56 -15.83 5.39
CA LEU A 85 20.40 -16.25 4.27
C LEU A 85 20.03 -15.54 2.96
N TRP A 86 18.72 -15.36 2.72
CA TRP A 86 18.19 -14.89 1.44
C TRP A 86 17.55 -13.50 1.52
N GLY A 87 17.24 -13.02 2.73
CA GLY A 87 16.43 -11.83 2.97
C GLY A 87 14.96 -12.19 3.26
N ASN A 88 14.18 -11.19 3.66
CA ASN A 88 12.73 -11.32 3.82
C ASN A 88 11.97 -10.42 2.81
N TRP A 89 10.65 -10.61 2.73
CA TRP A 89 9.77 -9.89 1.82
C TRP A 89 9.09 -8.66 2.45
N TYR A 90 9.64 -8.16 3.56
CA TYR A 90 8.99 -7.11 4.35
C TYR A 90 8.62 -5.90 3.47
N PRO A 91 7.35 -5.43 3.49
CA PRO A 91 6.86 -4.40 2.58
C PRO A 91 7.62 -3.07 2.69
N ARG A 92 7.88 -2.42 1.55
CA ARG A 92 8.67 -1.18 1.47
C ARG A 92 8.07 -0.04 2.30
N SER A 93 6.75 0.11 2.28
CA SER A 93 6.04 1.16 3.03
C SER A 93 6.20 1.06 4.55
N LEU A 94 6.71 -0.07 5.05
CA LEU A 94 6.94 -0.32 6.47
C LEU A 94 8.42 -0.23 6.87
N TRP A 95 9.32 0.07 5.92
CA TRP A 95 10.74 0.24 6.23
C TRP A 95 11.00 1.52 7.02
N PRO A 96 12.08 1.58 7.81
CA PRO A 96 12.48 2.81 8.47
C PRO A 96 12.73 3.95 7.48
N ASP A 97 12.42 5.19 7.87
CA ASP A 97 12.63 6.37 7.02
C ASP A 97 14.08 6.46 6.52
N GLY A 98 14.23 6.59 5.19
CA GLY A 98 15.53 6.67 4.53
C GLY A 98 16.28 5.34 4.40
N TYR A 99 15.70 4.22 4.82
CA TYR A 99 16.29 2.89 4.66
C TYR A 99 16.12 2.34 3.23
N ALA A 100 17.19 1.73 2.71
CA ALA A 100 17.16 0.97 1.47
C ALA A 100 18.12 -0.23 1.56
N PRO A 101 17.67 -1.47 1.29
CA PRO A 101 18.55 -2.63 1.28
C PRO A 101 19.63 -2.53 0.20
N ASN A 102 20.88 -2.88 0.54
CA ASN A 102 21.96 -2.97 -0.45
C ASN A 102 21.84 -4.24 -1.30
N THR A 103 21.10 -4.14 -2.40
CA THR A 103 20.91 -5.27 -3.33
C THR A 103 22.03 -5.44 -4.34
N ALA A 104 23.02 -4.54 -4.40
CA ALA A 104 24.05 -4.54 -5.45
C ALA A 104 25.18 -5.55 -5.17
N THR A 105 25.50 -5.78 -3.90
CA THR A 105 26.65 -6.60 -3.49
C THR A 105 26.29 -7.53 -2.34
N ASN A 106 26.86 -8.72 -2.32
CA ASN A 106 26.81 -9.60 -1.15
C ASN A 106 27.77 -9.06 -0.10
N ASP A 107 27.27 -8.72 1.09
CA ASP A 107 28.09 -8.27 2.22
C ASP A 107 27.50 -8.86 3.51
N THR A 108 28.37 -9.42 4.35
CA THR A 108 28.03 -9.92 5.69
C THR A 108 27.29 -8.92 6.57
N LYS A 109 27.43 -7.62 6.32
CA LYS A 109 26.73 -6.54 7.04
C LYS A 109 25.36 -6.22 6.49
N ASN A 110 24.97 -6.80 5.35
CA ASN A 110 23.65 -6.56 4.80
C ASN A 110 22.59 -7.07 5.79
N ASP A 111 21.48 -6.33 5.82
CA ASP A 111 20.31 -6.59 6.64
C ASP A 111 19.23 -7.32 5.84
N ALA A 112 18.46 -8.17 6.51
CA ALA A 112 17.43 -9.00 5.90
C ALA A 112 16.16 -8.21 5.57
N THR A 113 15.89 -7.13 6.29
CA THR A 113 14.68 -6.29 6.15
C THR A 113 14.44 -5.90 4.70
N GLY A 114 13.35 -6.42 4.12
CA GLY A 114 12.90 -6.11 2.77
C GLY A 114 13.88 -6.50 1.65
N TYR A 115 14.92 -7.28 1.93
CA TYR A 115 15.97 -7.53 0.94
C TYR A 115 15.44 -8.26 -0.30
N LEU A 116 14.60 -9.30 -0.13
CA LEU A 116 14.02 -10.03 -1.28
C LEU A 116 13.03 -9.17 -2.05
N TYR A 117 12.26 -8.33 -1.35
CA TYR A 117 11.41 -7.33 -1.97
C TYR A 117 12.23 -6.41 -2.88
N ALA A 118 13.29 -5.78 -2.35
CA ALA A 118 14.14 -4.87 -3.09
C ALA A 118 14.88 -5.59 -4.24
N ARG A 119 15.35 -6.82 -4.01
CA ARG A 119 16.06 -7.60 -5.03
C ARG A 119 15.14 -8.03 -6.16
N PHE A 120 13.88 -8.37 -5.86
CA PHE A 120 12.85 -8.63 -6.87
C PHE A 120 12.70 -7.43 -7.80
N LEU A 121 12.53 -6.22 -7.26
CA LEU A 121 12.36 -5.00 -8.06
C LEU A 121 13.61 -4.68 -8.89
N TYR A 122 14.79 -4.81 -8.30
CA TYR A 122 16.07 -4.62 -9.00
C TYR A 122 16.20 -5.57 -10.21
N ASN A 123 15.94 -6.86 -9.99
CA ASN A 123 16.02 -7.87 -11.04
C ASN A 123 14.91 -7.69 -12.08
N PHE A 124 13.71 -7.28 -11.66
CA PHE A 124 12.60 -7.01 -12.56
C PHE A 124 12.94 -5.86 -13.50
N GLY A 125 13.43 -4.73 -12.97
CA GLY A 125 13.84 -3.59 -13.78
C GLY A 125 14.89 -3.95 -14.82
N LYS A 126 15.91 -4.73 -14.43
CA LYS A 126 16.91 -5.25 -15.37
C LYS A 126 16.30 -6.09 -16.48
N VAL A 127 15.50 -7.10 -16.14
CA VAL A 127 14.87 -7.99 -17.13
C VAL A 127 13.93 -7.20 -18.04
N TYR A 128 13.19 -6.24 -17.49
CA TYR A 128 12.29 -5.35 -18.24
C TYR A 128 13.05 -4.51 -19.27
N ASP A 129 14.15 -3.86 -18.86
CA ASP A 129 15.00 -3.07 -19.75
C ASP A 129 15.69 -3.93 -20.81
N GLU A 130 16.15 -5.12 -20.44
CA GLU A 130 16.73 -6.10 -21.36
C GLU A 130 15.72 -6.56 -22.43
N LEU A 131 14.46 -6.80 -22.05
CA LEU A 131 13.39 -7.10 -23.00
C LEU A 131 13.12 -5.90 -23.93
N LYS A 132 13.13 -4.67 -23.41
CA LYS A 132 12.98 -3.45 -24.24
C LYS A 132 14.14 -3.29 -25.21
N ALA A 133 15.38 -3.50 -24.76
CA ALA A 133 16.57 -3.46 -25.60
C ALA A 133 16.54 -4.54 -26.69
N ALA A 134 15.96 -5.71 -26.41
CA ALA A 134 15.72 -6.76 -27.39
C ALA A 134 14.54 -6.48 -28.36
N GLY A 135 13.93 -5.29 -28.27
CA GLY A 135 12.86 -4.83 -29.17
C GLY A 135 11.46 -5.26 -28.76
N TYR A 136 11.25 -5.60 -27.49
CA TYR A 136 9.92 -5.89 -26.95
C TYR A 136 9.28 -4.66 -26.28
N GLU A 137 7.97 -4.71 -26.11
CA GLU A 137 7.12 -3.85 -25.28
C GLU A 137 6.54 -4.73 -24.18
N PRO A 138 7.22 -4.86 -23.03
CA PRO A 138 6.75 -5.68 -21.93
C PRO A 138 5.60 -5.00 -21.19
N GLN A 139 4.57 -5.78 -20.87
CA GLN A 139 3.41 -5.38 -20.08
C GLN A 139 3.18 -6.41 -18.98
N ILE A 140 2.99 -5.96 -17.74
CA ILE A 140 2.68 -6.87 -16.64
C ILE A 140 1.22 -7.31 -16.76
N LYS A 141 0.97 -8.62 -16.70
CA LYS A 141 -0.41 -9.17 -16.73
C LYS A 141 -0.84 -9.76 -15.40
N GLY A 142 0.08 -9.98 -14.48
CA GLY A 142 -0.29 -10.27 -13.11
C GLY A 142 0.83 -10.88 -12.30
N PHE A 143 0.51 -11.20 -11.07
CA PHE A 143 1.45 -11.63 -10.07
C PHE A 143 0.93 -12.90 -9.40
N ALA A 144 1.72 -13.96 -9.41
CA ALA A 144 1.46 -15.20 -8.70
C ALA A 144 2.30 -15.23 -7.42
N TRP A 145 1.62 -15.25 -6.28
CA TRP A 145 2.23 -15.25 -4.95
C TRP A 145 1.90 -16.54 -4.22
N MET A 146 2.93 -17.29 -3.82
CA MET A 146 2.79 -18.39 -2.90
C MET A 146 3.88 -18.34 -1.83
N GLN A 147 3.47 -17.96 -0.63
CA GLN A 147 4.28 -17.88 0.57
C GLN A 147 3.35 -17.96 1.79
N GLY A 148 3.93 -18.12 2.97
CA GLY A 148 3.24 -18.07 4.27
C GLY A 148 3.63 -19.23 5.18
N CYS A 149 4.31 -20.24 4.64
CA CYS A 149 4.79 -21.41 5.37
C CYS A 149 5.66 -21.04 6.59
N ASP A 150 6.55 -20.06 6.44
CA ASP A 150 7.45 -19.59 7.51
C ASP A 150 6.79 -18.56 8.45
N ASP A 151 5.58 -18.14 8.13
CA ASP A 151 4.77 -17.24 8.95
C ASP A 151 3.56 -17.95 9.58
N LEU A 152 3.46 -19.29 9.42
CA LEU A 152 2.40 -20.08 10.04
C LEU A 152 2.35 -19.84 11.55
N GLY A 153 1.14 -19.64 12.07
CA GLY A 153 0.92 -19.23 13.45
C GLY A 153 0.86 -17.71 13.67
N HIS A 154 1.26 -16.90 12.68
CA HIS A 154 1.28 -15.42 12.76
C HIS A 154 0.30 -14.75 11.80
N HIS A 155 -0.84 -15.40 11.52
CA HIS A 155 -1.83 -14.93 10.54
C HIS A 155 -2.36 -13.51 10.83
N THR A 156 -2.51 -13.10 12.08
CA THR A 156 -2.96 -11.73 12.44
C THR A 156 -1.98 -10.65 11.98
N GLU A 157 -0.69 -10.87 12.17
CA GLU A 157 0.36 -9.95 11.72
C GLU A 157 0.48 -9.98 10.19
N TYR A 158 0.43 -11.18 9.61
CA TYR A 158 0.55 -11.40 8.18
C TYR A 158 -0.53 -10.70 7.35
N GLU A 159 -1.76 -10.55 7.87
CA GLU A 159 -2.85 -9.87 7.15
C GLU A 159 -2.46 -8.45 6.71
N GLY A 160 -1.94 -7.65 7.64
CA GLY A 160 -1.52 -6.27 7.35
C GLY A 160 -0.32 -6.23 6.41
N LEU A 161 0.64 -7.14 6.61
CA LEU A 161 1.84 -7.22 5.78
C LEU A 161 1.53 -7.62 4.34
N LEU A 162 0.62 -8.57 4.11
CA LEU A 162 0.25 -9.00 2.76
C LEU A 162 -0.48 -7.88 2.01
N LYS A 163 -1.37 -7.13 2.69
CA LYS A 163 -2.03 -5.96 2.11
C LYS A 163 -1.01 -4.89 1.69
N ALA A 164 -0.06 -4.57 2.57
CA ALA A 164 1.03 -3.64 2.28
C ALA A 164 1.93 -4.14 1.13
N PHE A 165 2.32 -5.42 1.14
CA PHE A 165 3.12 -6.04 0.09
C PHE A 165 2.49 -5.91 -1.29
N ILE A 166 1.19 -6.22 -1.41
CA ILE A 166 0.46 -6.13 -2.67
C ILE A 166 0.39 -4.69 -3.17
N ALA A 167 0.11 -3.73 -2.27
CA ALA A 167 0.04 -2.31 -2.61
C ALA A 167 1.40 -1.75 -3.04
N ASP A 168 2.46 -2.08 -2.31
CA ASP A 168 3.82 -1.62 -2.60
C ASP A 168 4.31 -2.21 -3.92
N MET A 169 4.13 -3.52 -4.15
CA MET A 169 4.53 -4.17 -5.41
C MET A 169 3.84 -3.56 -6.63
N ARG A 170 2.54 -3.27 -6.52
CA ARG A 170 1.80 -2.59 -7.60
C ARG A 170 2.36 -1.19 -7.87
N THR A 171 2.65 -0.45 -6.82
CA THR A 171 3.19 0.92 -6.91
C THR A 171 4.58 0.91 -7.54
N ASP A 172 5.50 0.14 -6.98
CA ASP A 172 6.90 0.16 -7.41
C ASP A 172 7.05 -0.45 -8.83
N LEU A 173 6.24 -1.45 -9.20
CA LEU A 173 6.21 -1.96 -10.57
C LEU A 173 5.58 -0.98 -11.56
N ALA A 174 4.54 -0.22 -11.16
CA ALA A 174 3.98 0.84 -12.01
C ALA A 174 5.03 1.93 -12.28
N GLU A 175 5.82 2.31 -11.25
CA GLU A 175 6.91 3.27 -11.39
C GLU A 175 8.03 2.77 -12.31
N ILE A 176 8.47 1.50 -12.16
CA ILE A 176 9.51 0.91 -13.02
C ILE A 176 9.05 0.86 -14.49
N THR A 177 7.79 0.53 -14.73
CA THR A 177 7.27 0.34 -16.10
C THR A 177 6.74 1.62 -16.74
N GLY A 178 6.38 2.62 -15.95
CA GLY A 178 5.63 3.80 -16.40
C GLY A 178 4.21 3.46 -16.87
N ASP A 179 3.61 2.38 -16.36
CA ASP A 179 2.29 1.88 -16.76
C ASP A 179 1.31 1.88 -15.59
N SER A 180 0.40 2.86 -15.57
CA SER A 180 -0.65 2.98 -14.54
C SER A 180 -1.61 1.80 -14.48
N ALA A 181 -1.73 0.97 -15.52
CA ALA A 181 -2.54 -0.24 -15.46
C ALA A 181 -2.02 -1.25 -14.42
N VAL A 182 -0.75 -1.14 -14.01
CA VAL A 182 -0.12 -2.00 -13.01
C VAL A 182 -0.67 -1.75 -11.60
N TYR A 183 -1.23 -0.57 -11.31
CA TYR A 183 -1.95 -0.34 -10.04
C TYR A 183 -3.18 -1.24 -9.88
N GLY A 184 -3.77 -1.69 -10.99
CA GLY A 184 -4.84 -2.69 -11.04
C GLY A 184 -4.35 -4.09 -11.47
N MET A 185 -3.06 -4.38 -11.33
CA MET A 185 -2.48 -5.66 -11.72
C MET A 185 -3.16 -6.83 -10.97
N PRO A 186 -3.65 -7.86 -11.68
CA PRO A 186 -4.13 -9.09 -11.07
C PRO A 186 -3.10 -9.70 -10.11
N PHE A 187 -3.52 -10.09 -8.92
CA PHE A 187 -2.66 -10.68 -7.90
C PHE A 187 -3.31 -11.94 -7.37
N VAL A 188 -2.72 -13.10 -7.65
CA VAL A 188 -3.27 -14.40 -7.27
C VAL A 188 -2.44 -14.99 -6.14
N ILE A 189 -3.10 -15.33 -5.05
CA ILE A 189 -2.52 -15.94 -3.84
C ILE A 189 -2.78 -17.44 -3.86
N GLY A 190 -1.71 -18.24 -3.85
CA GLY A 190 -1.82 -19.68 -3.63
C GLY A 190 -1.97 -19.99 -2.15
N LYS A 191 -3.09 -20.57 -1.75
CA LYS A 191 -3.31 -21.03 -0.37
C LYS A 191 -2.28 -22.09 0.02
N ILE A 192 -1.93 -22.16 1.29
CA ILE A 192 -1.03 -23.20 1.81
C ILE A 192 -1.78 -24.54 1.82
N ALA A 193 -1.11 -25.61 1.39
CA ALA A 193 -1.70 -26.95 1.44
C ALA A 193 -2.07 -27.32 2.88
N THR A 194 -3.28 -27.82 3.09
CA THR A 194 -3.75 -28.28 4.41
C THR A 194 -2.91 -29.41 5.01
N THR A 195 -2.15 -30.09 4.14
CA THR A 195 -1.26 -31.20 4.45
C THR A 195 0.22 -30.79 4.59
N PHE A 196 0.53 -29.48 4.65
CA PHE A 196 1.88 -28.97 4.89
C PHE A 196 2.39 -29.37 6.28
N VAL A 197 3.59 -29.96 6.36
CA VAL A 197 4.25 -30.53 7.56
C VAL A 197 3.56 -31.78 8.13
N SER A 198 2.23 -31.84 8.11
CA SER A 198 1.47 -33.00 8.58
C SER A 198 0.15 -33.09 7.82
N HIS A 199 -0.43 -34.29 7.75
CA HIS A 199 -1.70 -34.54 7.03
C HIS A 199 -2.84 -33.58 7.44
N SER A 200 -2.84 -33.14 8.70
CA SER A 200 -3.85 -32.24 9.24
C SER A 200 -3.20 -31.15 10.07
N ASN A 201 -2.53 -30.20 9.42
CA ASN A 201 -1.88 -29.09 10.12
C ASN A 201 -2.91 -28.04 10.58
N SER A 202 -3.13 -27.95 11.89
CA SER A 202 -4.14 -27.05 12.47
C SER A 202 -3.87 -25.56 12.26
N ASN A 203 -2.63 -25.17 11.94
CA ASN A 203 -2.28 -23.77 11.70
C ASN A 203 -2.62 -23.32 10.27
N VAL A 204 -2.84 -24.24 9.34
CA VAL A 204 -3.08 -23.90 7.92
C VAL A 204 -4.49 -23.34 7.69
N PRO A 205 -5.60 -23.95 8.19
CA PRO A 205 -6.94 -23.40 7.97
C PRO A 205 -7.12 -21.93 8.39
N PRO A 206 -6.71 -21.48 9.60
CA PRO A 206 -6.84 -20.06 9.96
C PRO A 206 -5.95 -19.15 9.09
N PHE A 207 -4.78 -19.63 8.67
CA PHE A 207 -3.90 -18.87 7.77
C PHE A 207 -4.52 -18.71 6.37
N ASN A 208 -5.06 -19.79 5.79
CA ASN A 208 -5.76 -19.75 4.51
C ASN A 208 -7.04 -18.89 4.55
N ALA A 209 -7.76 -18.90 5.68
CA ALA A 209 -8.91 -18.04 5.90
C ALA A 209 -8.50 -16.56 5.91
N MET A 210 -7.36 -16.23 6.52
CA MET A 210 -6.80 -14.88 6.46
C MET A 210 -6.37 -14.51 5.03
N GLN A 211 -5.71 -15.39 4.28
CA GLN A 211 -5.37 -15.11 2.87
C GLN A 211 -6.61 -14.86 2.02
N GLN A 212 -7.70 -15.58 2.26
CA GLN A 212 -9.00 -15.32 1.62
C GLN A 212 -9.54 -13.94 2.01
N LYS A 213 -9.52 -13.63 3.32
CA LYS A 213 -9.97 -12.32 3.81
C LYS A 213 -9.20 -11.17 3.19
N VAL A 214 -7.88 -11.30 3.00
CA VAL A 214 -7.08 -10.28 2.30
C VAL A 214 -7.56 -10.09 0.86
N ALA A 215 -7.82 -11.17 0.13
CA ALA A 215 -8.35 -11.08 -1.23
C ALA A 215 -9.72 -10.40 -1.28
N ASP A 216 -10.63 -10.77 -0.37
CA ASP A 216 -11.97 -10.20 -0.29
C ASP A 216 -11.94 -8.70 0.10
N ASP A 217 -11.11 -8.34 1.09
CA ASP A 217 -10.99 -6.97 1.59
C ASP A 217 -10.35 -6.03 0.55
N MET A 218 -9.33 -6.49 -0.18
CA MET A 218 -8.66 -5.67 -1.18
C MET A 218 -9.48 -5.54 -2.47
N GLY A 219 -10.24 -6.57 -2.83
CA GLY A 219 -10.96 -6.61 -4.10
C GLY A 219 -9.99 -6.40 -5.27
N ASN A 220 -10.32 -5.49 -6.20
CA ASN A 220 -9.44 -4.93 -7.24
C ASN A 220 -8.49 -5.92 -7.96
N GLY A 221 -8.92 -7.16 -8.19
CA GLY A 221 -8.13 -8.18 -8.88
C GLY A 221 -7.21 -9.01 -8.00
N VAL A 222 -7.38 -8.97 -6.67
CA VAL A 222 -6.73 -9.91 -5.74
C VAL A 222 -7.63 -11.12 -5.53
N GLU A 223 -7.14 -12.32 -5.80
CA GLU A 223 -7.89 -13.56 -5.58
C GLU A 223 -7.02 -14.68 -5.04
N THR A 224 -7.67 -15.72 -4.50
CA THR A 224 -6.97 -16.93 -4.05
C THR A 224 -7.25 -18.13 -4.96
N ILE A 225 -6.33 -19.09 -4.94
CA ILE A 225 -6.53 -20.43 -5.51
C ILE A 225 -6.38 -21.50 -4.42
N GLU A 226 -7.18 -22.54 -4.53
CA GLU A 226 -7.20 -23.66 -3.59
C GLU A 226 -6.06 -24.64 -3.83
N THR A 227 -5.59 -25.26 -2.75
CA THR A 227 -4.54 -26.30 -2.74
C THR A 227 -4.92 -27.50 -1.87
N SER A 228 -6.17 -27.58 -1.41
CA SER A 228 -6.65 -28.62 -0.49
C SER A 228 -6.57 -30.04 -1.05
N ASP A 229 -6.58 -30.20 -2.36
CA ASP A 229 -6.42 -31.49 -3.07
C ASP A 229 -4.96 -31.80 -3.45
N LEU A 230 -4.04 -30.85 -3.26
CA LEU A 230 -2.61 -31.02 -3.54
C LEU A 230 -1.91 -31.54 -2.28
N ILE A 231 -1.88 -32.85 -2.14
CA ILE A 231 -1.43 -33.53 -0.91
C ILE A 231 0.10 -33.56 -0.84
N ILE A 232 0.67 -33.14 0.29
CA ILE A 232 2.09 -33.23 0.62
C ILE A 232 2.33 -34.37 1.61
N VAL A 233 1.57 -34.42 2.70
CA VAL A 233 1.61 -35.51 3.68
C VAL A 233 0.30 -36.33 3.64
N ASN A 234 0.46 -37.62 3.36
CA ASN A 234 -0.65 -38.58 3.31
C ASN A 234 -1.17 -38.90 4.71
N ALA A 235 -2.38 -39.47 4.78
CA ALA A 235 -3.03 -39.84 6.05
C ALA A 235 -2.23 -40.86 6.89
N ASP A 236 -1.40 -41.68 6.25
CA ASP A 236 -0.50 -42.64 6.90
C ASP A 236 0.84 -42.01 7.34
N GLY A 237 1.02 -40.71 7.15
CA GLY A 237 2.24 -39.97 7.48
C GLY A 237 3.34 -40.03 6.42
N THR A 238 3.13 -40.76 5.32
CA THR A 238 4.09 -40.79 4.20
C THR A 238 4.04 -39.51 3.37
N TYR A 239 5.12 -39.21 2.66
CA TYR A 239 5.23 -37.99 1.85
C TYR A 239 4.87 -38.26 0.39
N ASN A 240 3.98 -37.45 -0.15
CA ASN A 240 3.64 -37.43 -1.57
C ASN A 240 4.59 -36.47 -2.33
N GLY A 241 5.86 -36.86 -2.39
CA GLY A 241 6.94 -36.03 -2.89
C GLY A 241 8.27 -36.44 -2.27
N THR A 242 9.14 -35.45 -2.04
CA THR A 242 10.46 -35.67 -1.45
C THR A 242 10.51 -35.45 0.05
N ASP A 243 9.56 -34.68 0.59
CA ASP A 243 9.54 -34.27 1.99
C ASP A 243 8.12 -33.81 2.41
N GLN A 244 7.99 -33.41 3.67
CA GLN A 244 6.73 -32.96 4.28
C GLN A 244 6.37 -31.50 3.97
N TYR A 245 7.13 -30.80 3.15
CA TYR A 245 6.99 -29.36 2.95
C TYR A 245 6.57 -29.02 1.51
N HIS A 246 6.92 -29.84 0.51
CA HIS A 246 6.82 -29.47 -0.90
C HIS A 246 5.93 -30.38 -1.72
N PHE A 247 5.19 -29.77 -2.65
CA PHE A 247 4.45 -30.51 -3.66
C PHE A 247 5.39 -31.31 -4.57
N ASN A 248 4.94 -32.50 -4.98
CA ASN A 248 5.58 -33.22 -6.07
C ASN A 248 5.44 -32.45 -7.41
N CYS A 249 6.16 -32.91 -8.44
CA CYS A 249 6.18 -32.27 -9.75
C CYS A 249 4.80 -32.18 -10.42
N ALA A 250 3.95 -33.20 -10.27
CA ALA A 250 2.63 -33.23 -10.91
C ALA A 250 1.70 -32.20 -10.26
N ASP A 251 1.77 -32.06 -8.94
CA ASP A 251 0.95 -31.09 -8.20
C ASP A 251 1.47 -29.66 -8.38
N MET A 252 2.80 -29.45 -8.53
CA MET A 252 3.35 -28.15 -8.96
C MET A 252 2.85 -27.74 -10.36
N GLU A 253 2.74 -28.68 -11.29
CA GLU A 253 2.16 -28.41 -12.61
C GLU A 253 0.68 -28.01 -12.51
N LYS A 254 -0.12 -28.77 -11.75
CA LYS A 254 -1.55 -28.43 -11.52
C LYS A 254 -1.71 -27.07 -10.85
N LEU A 255 -0.94 -26.80 -9.81
CA LEU A 255 -0.91 -25.51 -9.12
C LEU A 255 -0.58 -24.37 -10.08
N GLY A 256 0.44 -24.56 -10.92
CA GLY A 256 0.81 -23.60 -11.95
C GLY A 256 -0.31 -23.35 -12.96
N VAL A 257 -1.02 -24.39 -13.40
CA VAL A 257 -2.18 -24.22 -14.29
C VAL A 257 -3.27 -23.39 -13.61
N ARG A 258 -3.59 -23.65 -12.34
CA ARG A 258 -4.55 -22.84 -11.56
C ARG A 258 -4.15 -21.36 -11.49
N PHE A 259 -2.88 -21.09 -11.21
CA PHE A 259 -2.36 -19.71 -11.24
C PHE A 259 -2.55 -19.08 -12.62
N GLY A 260 -2.13 -19.79 -13.67
CA GLY A 260 -2.22 -19.29 -15.05
C GLY A 260 -3.66 -18.99 -15.45
N GLU A 261 -4.57 -19.95 -15.28
CA GLU A 261 -6.00 -19.80 -15.61
C GLU A 261 -6.65 -18.63 -14.85
N ARG A 262 -6.40 -18.53 -13.53
CA ARG A 262 -6.96 -17.43 -12.73
C ARG A 262 -6.40 -16.07 -13.15
N LEU A 263 -5.11 -15.99 -13.47
CA LEU A 263 -4.51 -14.78 -14.03
C LEU A 263 -5.17 -14.39 -15.36
N LEU A 264 -5.43 -15.35 -16.27
CA LEU A 264 -6.10 -15.07 -17.54
C LEU A 264 -7.54 -14.57 -17.34
N GLU A 265 -8.28 -15.23 -16.45
CA GLU A 265 -9.65 -14.84 -16.09
C GLU A 265 -9.69 -13.39 -15.58
N LEU A 266 -8.81 -13.05 -14.63
CA LEU A 266 -8.70 -11.69 -14.09
C LEU A 266 -8.30 -10.67 -15.15
N ASN A 267 -7.43 -11.03 -16.10
CA ASN A 267 -7.10 -10.19 -17.26
C ASN A 267 -8.30 -9.86 -18.16
N GLY A 268 -9.27 -10.76 -18.24
CA GLY A 268 -10.52 -10.53 -18.97
C GLY A 268 -11.54 -9.64 -18.24
N ARG A 269 -11.40 -9.46 -16.92
CA ARG A 269 -12.35 -8.70 -16.09
C ARG A 269 -12.05 -7.21 -16.11
N LYS A 270 -13.09 -6.40 -15.88
CA LYS A 270 -12.94 -4.97 -15.59
C LYS A 270 -12.49 -4.79 -14.14
N ILE A 271 -11.37 -4.12 -13.94
CA ILE A 271 -10.76 -3.84 -12.64
C ILE A 271 -10.51 -2.34 -12.56
N ILE A 272 -11.02 -1.74 -11.49
CA ILE A 272 -10.75 -0.34 -11.14
C ILE A 272 -9.93 -0.32 -9.86
N ALA A 273 -8.78 0.33 -9.93
CA ALA A 273 -7.91 0.59 -8.80
C ALA A 273 -7.97 2.07 -8.43
N VAL A 274 -7.85 2.35 -7.14
CA VAL A 274 -7.79 3.71 -6.61
C VAL A 274 -6.63 3.78 -5.62
N SER A 275 -5.93 4.91 -5.58
CA SER A 275 -4.96 5.19 -4.52
C SER A 275 -5.47 6.30 -3.61
N SER A 276 -5.51 6.01 -2.32
CA SER A 276 -5.68 7.00 -1.26
C SER A 276 -4.31 7.43 -0.71
N GLN A 277 -4.19 8.69 -0.33
CA GLN A 277 -3.03 9.22 0.39
C GLN A 277 -3.45 9.63 1.81
N GLN A 278 -2.50 9.98 2.67
CA GLN A 278 -2.84 10.40 4.04
C GLN A 278 -3.70 11.68 4.05
N GLU A 279 -3.52 12.51 3.02
CA GLU A 279 -4.14 13.81 2.82
C GLU A 279 -5.54 13.73 2.22
N GLY A 280 -6.01 12.55 1.79
CA GLY A 280 -7.35 12.39 1.24
C GLY A 280 -7.61 11.04 0.57
N THR A 281 -8.86 10.79 0.25
CA THR A 281 -9.33 9.51 -0.29
C THR A 281 -9.89 9.66 -1.71
N VAL A 282 -9.70 8.61 -2.49
CA VAL A 282 -10.41 8.38 -3.76
C VAL A 282 -11.19 7.09 -3.59
N SER A 283 -12.48 7.15 -3.90
CA SER A 283 -13.36 5.98 -3.93
C SER A 283 -14.09 5.93 -5.27
N TYR A 284 -14.65 4.77 -5.61
CA TYR A 284 -15.44 4.65 -6.82
C TYR A 284 -16.66 3.75 -6.59
N ARG A 285 -17.66 3.92 -7.45
CA ARG A 285 -18.75 2.96 -7.63
C ARG A 285 -19.04 2.78 -9.11
N MET A 286 -19.42 1.56 -9.49
CA MET A 286 -19.98 1.31 -10.81
C MET A 286 -21.47 1.63 -10.80
N THR A 287 -21.96 2.21 -11.88
CA THR A 287 -23.40 2.35 -12.16
C THR A 287 -23.91 1.15 -12.95
N ASP A 288 -25.24 0.94 -12.94
CA ASP A 288 -25.88 -0.18 -13.65
C ASP A 288 -25.68 -0.11 -15.18
N ASP A 289 -25.50 1.09 -15.72
CA ASP A 289 -25.18 1.35 -17.13
C ASP A 289 -23.67 1.25 -17.44
N GLY A 290 -22.85 0.84 -16.47
CA GLY A 290 -21.44 0.47 -16.68
C GLY A 290 -20.42 1.61 -16.57
N LYS A 291 -20.85 2.81 -16.13
CA LYS A 291 -19.97 3.96 -15.86
C LYS A 291 -19.28 3.79 -14.51
N ALA A 292 -18.15 4.48 -14.33
CA ALA A 292 -17.46 4.58 -13.05
C ALA A 292 -17.57 6.00 -12.49
N VAL A 293 -18.15 6.13 -11.29
CA VAL A 293 -18.26 7.40 -10.58
C VAL A 293 -17.21 7.42 -9.48
N PHE A 294 -16.25 8.34 -9.60
CA PHE A 294 -15.17 8.56 -8.65
C PHE A 294 -15.54 9.70 -7.72
N THR A 295 -15.38 9.48 -6.42
CA THR A 295 -15.58 10.49 -5.38
C THR A 295 -14.26 10.74 -4.68
N VAL A 296 -13.82 12.00 -4.67
CA VAL A 296 -12.58 12.44 -4.02
C VAL A 296 -12.92 13.30 -2.82
N SER A 297 -12.32 12.95 -1.68
CA SER A 297 -12.48 13.69 -0.43
C SER A 297 -11.11 14.10 0.09
N ALA A 298 -10.90 15.40 0.28
CA ALA A 298 -9.69 15.92 0.90
C ALA A 298 -9.79 15.86 2.43
N GLY A 299 -8.69 15.51 3.08
CA GLY A 299 -8.55 15.33 4.52
C GLY A 299 -8.99 13.95 5.02
N VAL A 300 -8.46 13.56 6.18
CA VAL A 300 -9.07 12.53 7.02
C VAL A 300 -10.35 13.12 7.62
N VAL A 301 -11.41 12.31 7.79
CA VAL A 301 -12.68 12.73 8.42
C VAL A 301 -12.38 13.60 9.66
N GLY A 302 -12.72 14.89 9.59
CA GLY A 302 -12.50 15.87 10.67
C GLY A 302 -11.32 16.85 10.47
N THR A 303 -10.49 16.70 9.43
CA THR A 303 -9.39 17.62 9.12
C THR A 303 -9.68 18.37 7.81
N LYS A 304 -10.01 19.67 7.90
CA LYS A 304 -10.24 20.52 6.71
C LYS A 304 -8.95 21.10 6.12
N LYS A 305 -7.78 20.50 6.42
CA LYS A 305 -6.45 21.04 6.14
C LYS A 305 -6.04 21.00 4.65
N TYR A 306 -6.55 20.03 3.90
CA TYR A 306 -6.12 19.78 2.52
C TYR A 306 -7.24 20.08 1.53
N LYS A 307 -6.85 20.38 0.30
CA LYS A 307 -7.73 20.43 -0.87
C LYS A 307 -7.16 19.53 -1.97
N ILE A 308 -8.03 19.04 -2.85
CA ILE A 308 -7.58 18.35 -4.05
C ILE A 308 -6.82 19.34 -4.94
N SER A 309 -5.67 18.93 -5.44
CA SER A 309 -4.92 19.66 -6.47
C SER A 309 -5.09 19.02 -7.84
N LYS A 310 -5.06 17.69 -7.93
CA LYS A 310 -5.27 16.96 -9.18
C LYS A 310 -6.03 15.66 -8.99
N LEU A 311 -6.79 15.26 -10.00
CA LEU A 311 -7.31 13.90 -10.19
C LEU A 311 -6.80 13.36 -11.52
N PHE A 312 -6.18 12.19 -11.50
CA PHE A 312 -5.75 11.46 -12.66
C PHE A 312 -6.58 10.20 -12.84
N ILE A 313 -6.97 9.93 -14.09
CA ILE A 313 -7.59 8.68 -14.53
C ILE A 313 -6.73 8.12 -15.66
N ASN A 314 -6.11 6.96 -15.46
CA ASN A 314 -5.14 6.38 -16.40
C ASN A 314 -4.10 7.42 -16.88
N ASP A 315 -3.50 8.13 -15.93
CA ASP A 315 -2.51 9.21 -16.13
C ASP A 315 -3.02 10.47 -16.85
N VAL A 316 -4.31 10.54 -17.19
CA VAL A 316 -4.94 11.74 -17.74
C VAL A 316 -5.44 12.62 -16.60
N ASP A 317 -4.99 13.87 -16.55
CA ASP A 317 -5.49 14.87 -15.60
C ASP A 317 -6.93 15.27 -15.97
N VAL A 318 -7.88 14.89 -15.11
CA VAL A 318 -9.32 15.12 -15.28
C VAL A 318 -9.87 16.15 -14.29
N THR A 319 -9.00 16.86 -13.59
CA THR A 319 -9.37 17.75 -12.47
C THR A 319 -10.41 18.79 -12.89
N ALA A 320 -10.26 19.37 -14.07
CA ALA A 320 -11.17 20.40 -14.59
C ALA A 320 -12.56 19.86 -14.96
N GLN A 321 -12.75 18.55 -15.07
CA GLN A 321 -14.04 17.91 -15.34
C GLN A 321 -14.74 17.43 -14.07
N MET A 322 -14.15 17.67 -12.90
CA MET A 322 -14.77 17.33 -11.63
C MET A 322 -15.85 18.35 -11.27
N GLU A 323 -16.97 17.84 -10.75
CA GLU A 323 -18.04 18.65 -10.18
C GLU A 323 -18.22 18.24 -8.71
N ASN A 324 -18.05 19.19 -7.78
CA ASN A 324 -18.23 18.97 -6.34
C ASN A 324 -17.47 17.73 -5.80
N GLY A 325 -16.23 17.53 -6.23
CA GLY A 325 -15.40 16.38 -5.79
C GLY A 325 -15.74 15.07 -6.50
N VAL A 326 -16.60 15.08 -7.52
CA VAL A 326 -17.04 13.89 -8.25
C VAL A 326 -16.60 13.96 -9.71
N TYR A 327 -16.13 12.84 -10.24
CA TYR A 327 -15.85 12.64 -11.66
C TYR A 327 -16.56 11.38 -12.16
N THR A 328 -17.18 11.45 -13.34
CA THR A 328 -17.84 10.29 -13.96
C THR A 328 -17.10 9.89 -15.24
N LEU A 329 -16.59 8.67 -15.25
CA LEU A 329 -16.00 8.04 -16.43
C LEU A 329 -17.05 7.20 -17.14
N GLU A 330 -17.43 7.64 -18.33
CA GLU A 330 -18.50 7.03 -19.13
C GLU A 330 -18.16 5.60 -19.58
N ASN A 331 -16.95 5.38 -20.08
CA ASN A 331 -16.53 4.10 -20.65
C ASN A 331 -15.21 3.64 -20.01
N PRO A 332 -15.24 3.12 -18.76
CA PRO A 332 -14.04 2.65 -18.09
C PRO A 332 -13.44 1.48 -18.85
N GLU A 333 -12.14 1.57 -19.14
CA GLU A 333 -11.36 0.47 -19.70
C GLU A 333 -11.31 -0.71 -18.72
N ASN A 334 -10.94 -1.89 -19.22
CA ASN A 334 -10.77 -3.08 -18.36
C ASN A 334 -9.76 -2.86 -17.24
N ARG A 335 -8.81 -1.92 -17.42
CA ARG A 335 -7.93 -1.44 -16.36
C ARG A 335 -8.10 0.06 -16.25
N THR A 336 -8.75 0.47 -15.17
CA THR A 336 -8.86 1.88 -14.84
C THR A 336 -8.14 2.11 -13.51
N TYR A 337 -7.27 3.11 -13.45
CA TYR A 337 -6.63 3.55 -12.22
C TYR A 337 -6.96 5.02 -11.96
N ALA A 338 -7.35 5.33 -10.73
CA ALA A 338 -7.58 6.69 -10.28
C ALA A 338 -6.63 7.07 -9.14
N ARG A 339 -6.00 8.24 -9.28
CA ARG A 339 -5.13 8.83 -8.27
C ARG A 339 -5.46 10.29 -8.06
N ALA A 340 -5.64 10.69 -6.82
CA ALA A 340 -5.74 12.10 -6.47
C ALA A 340 -4.45 12.58 -5.82
N GLU A 341 -4.10 13.83 -6.11
CA GLU A 341 -3.06 14.59 -5.43
C GLU A 341 -3.71 15.69 -4.61
N PHE A 342 -3.20 15.90 -3.40
CA PHE A 342 -3.72 16.89 -2.47
C PHE A 342 -2.64 17.91 -2.13
N VAL A 343 -3.06 19.14 -1.85
CA VAL A 343 -2.19 20.20 -1.35
C VAL A 343 -2.78 20.76 -0.08
N GLU A 344 -1.91 21.21 0.81
CA GLU A 344 -2.34 21.96 2.00
C GLU A 344 -3.04 23.23 1.55
N LYS A 345 -4.18 23.54 2.18
CA LYS A 345 -4.89 24.78 1.96
C LYS A 345 -4.03 25.97 2.42
N ASP A 346 -4.27 27.14 1.83
CA ASP A 346 -3.64 28.36 2.32
C ASP A 346 -4.01 28.59 3.78
N LYS A 347 -3.00 28.87 4.62
CA LYS A 347 -3.16 29.10 6.04
C LYS A 347 -3.09 30.59 6.33
N TYR A 348 -4.17 31.12 6.88
CA TYR A 348 -4.32 32.52 7.23
C TYR A 348 -4.14 32.73 8.73
N THR A 349 -3.52 33.86 9.08
CA THR A 349 -3.36 34.28 10.47
C THR A 349 -4.59 35.06 10.92
N VAL A 350 -4.98 34.84 12.17
CA VAL A 350 -6.07 35.58 12.82
C VAL A 350 -5.49 36.38 13.99
N THR A 351 -5.59 37.70 13.88
CA THR A 351 -5.09 38.67 14.86
C THR A 351 -6.27 39.32 15.58
N TYR A 352 -6.15 39.50 16.89
CA TYR A 352 -7.16 40.18 17.70
C TYR A 352 -6.55 41.42 18.33
N ASN A 353 -7.16 42.57 18.07
CA ASN A 353 -6.83 43.85 18.67
C ASN A 353 -7.91 44.16 19.71
N THR A 354 -7.65 43.78 20.96
CA THR A 354 -8.54 43.97 22.10
C THR A 354 -7.91 44.90 23.14
N ASP A 355 -8.74 45.60 23.90
CA ASP A 355 -8.31 46.26 25.14
C ASP A 355 -8.55 45.30 26.31
N ASP A 356 -7.47 44.62 26.72
CA ASP A 356 -7.50 43.57 27.75
C ASP A 356 -7.94 44.09 29.13
N ARG A 357 -8.06 45.41 29.32
CA ARG A 357 -8.63 46.01 30.55
C ARG A 357 -10.14 45.83 30.64
N TYR A 358 -10.82 45.63 29.51
CA TYR A 358 -12.28 45.60 29.41
C TYR A 358 -12.84 44.35 28.74
N VAL A 359 -12.04 43.67 27.90
CA VAL A 359 -12.45 42.47 27.17
C VAL A 359 -11.39 41.39 27.28
N SER A 360 -11.82 40.17 27.60
CA SER A 360 -10.99 38.97 27.59
C SER A 360 -11.43 38.04 26.46
N ILE A 361 -10.49 37.36 25.82
CA ILE A 361 -10.79 36.38 24.77
C ILE A 361 -11.07 35.03 25.42
N LEU A 362 -12.31 34.53 25.31
CA LEU A 362 -12.72 33.22 25.82
C LEU A 362 -12.38 32.09 24.84
N LYS A 363 -12.61 32.33 23.55
CA LYS A 363 -12.30 31.40 22.46
C LYS A 363 -11.70 32.19 21.32
N SER A 364 -10.58 31.73 20.78
CA SER A 364 -9.99 32.30 19.58
C SER A 364 -9.33 31.24 18.74
N MET A 365 -9.35 31.47 17.44
CA MET A 365 -8.49 30.77 16.49
C MET A 365 -7.31 31.68 16.20
N ARG A 366 -6.08 31.17 16.25
CA ARG A 366 -4.89 31.95 15.88
C ARG A 366 -4.52 31.82 14.39
N SER A 367 -5.06 30.78 13.76
CA SER A 367 -4.95 30.55 12.32
C SER A 367 -6.17 29.79 11.84
N VAL A 368 -6.51 29.98 10.57
CA VAL A 368 -7.59 29.29 9.86
C VAL A 368 -7.10 28.89 8.47
N TYR A 369 -7.65 27.83 7.89
CA TYR A 369 -7.36 27.48 6.49
C TYR A 369 -8.33 28.18 5.55
N GLU A 370 -7.97 28.29 4.27
CA GLU A 370 -8.85 28.89 3.28
C GLU A 370 -10.24 28.22 3.26
N ASN A 371 -11.27 29.04 3.08
CA ASN A 371 -12.68 28.66 3.07
C ASN A 371 -13.17 27.98 4.37
N ASP A 372 -12.39 28.00 5.45
CA ASP A 372 -12.87 27.66 6.78
C ASP A 372 -13.36 28.92 7.51
N ASP A 373 -14.14 28.71 8.57
CA ASP A 373 -14.71 29.80 9.37
C ASP A 373 -13.79 30.16 10.55
N VAL A 374 -13.67 31.45 10.87
CA VAL A 374 -13.07 31.89 12.14
C VAL A 374 -14.16 31.99 13.20
N LEU A 375 -14.01 31.23 14.28
CA LEU A 375 -14.88 31.34 15.46
C LEU A 375 -14.13 31.98 16.62
N PHE A 376 -14.76 32.98 17.25
CA PHE A 376 -14.23 33.62 18.43
C PHE A 376 -15.30 34.09 19.39
N GLU A 377 -14.93 34.20 20.66
CA GLU A 377 -15.82 34.55 21.75
C GLU A 377 -15.09 35.42 22.77
N PHE A 378 -15.77 36.47 23.25
CA PHE A 378 -15.25 37.41 24.23
C PHE A 378 -16.04 37.37 25.54
N ALA A 379 -15.36 37.66 26.64
CA ALA A 379 -15.97 38.08 27.90
C ALA A 379 -15.76 39.58 28.07
N VAL A 380 -16.81 40.28 28.48
CA VAL A 380 -16.74 41.73 28.73
C VAL A 380 -16.79 41.97 30.24
N LYS A 381 -15.94 42.88 30.72
CA LYS A 381 -15.90 43.27 32.13
C LYS A 381 -17.21 43.95 32.55
N ASP A 382 -17.62 43.73 33.79
CA ASP A 382 -18.79 44.39 34.39
C ASP A 382 -18.72 45.92 34.24
N GLY A 383 -19.86 46.52 33.88
CA GLY A 383 -19.96 47.95 33.59
C GLY A 383 -19.57 48.35 32.16
N TYR A 384 -19.22 47.40 31.29
CA TYR A 384 -18.87 47.63 29.89
C TYR A 384 -19.68 46.72 28.95
N ARG A 385 -19.79 47.13 27.68
CA ARG A 385 -20.35 46.31 26.59
C ARG A 385 -19.53 46.47 25.32
N ILE A 386 -19.52 45.44 24.47
CA ILE A 386 -18.95 45.57 23.13
C ILE A 386 -19.82 46.53 22.33
N LYS A 387 -19.20 47.61 21.86
CA LYS A 387 -19.82 48.58 20.98
C LYS A 387 -19.87 48.06 19.55
N GLU A 388 -18.73 47.51 19.10
CA GLU A 388 -18.56 47.06 17.72
C GLU A 388 -17.43 46.03 17.64
N VAL A 389 -17.61 45.03 16.79
CA VAL A 389 -16.54 44.14 16.34
C VAL A 389 -16.37 44.35 14.85
N LYS A 390 -15.14 44.58 14.39
CA LYS A 390 -14.81 44.63 12.97
C LYS A 390 -13.86 43.50 12.61
N ALA A 391 -14.09 42.87 11.47
CA ALA A 391 -13.15 41.96 10.84
C ALA A 391 -12.67 42.60 9.53
N ASN A 392 -11.36 42.83 9.42
CA ASN A 392 -10.75 43.49 8.25
C ASN A 392 -11.43 44.83 7.89
N GLY A 393 -11.93 45.56 8.90
CA GLY A 393 -12.63 46.83 8.73
C GLY A 393 -14.15 46.75 8.55
N GLU A 394 -14.73 45.56 8.37
CA GLU A 394 -16.18 45.37 8.23
C GLU A 394 -16.84 44.93 9.54
N THR A 395 -18.00 45.49 9.87
CA THR A 395 -18.72 45.18 11.12
C THR A 395 -19.25 43.74 11.10
N VAL A 396 -18.94 42.97 12.15
CA VAL A 396 -19.39 41.58 12.35
C VAL A 396 -20.43 41.53 13.46
N MET A 397 -21.58 40.94 13.17
CA MET A 397 -22.66 40.75 14.14
C MET A 397 -22.43 39.46 14.96
N PRO A 398 -22.86 39.42 16.22
CA PRO A 398 -22.76 38.22 17.03
C PRO A 398 -23.63 37.09 16.46
N SER A 399 -23.12 35.86 16.52
CA SER A 399 -23.78 34.65 16.00
C SER A 399 -25.02 34.25 16.83
N GLU A 400 -25.13 34.74 18.06
CA GLU A 400 -26.28 34.53 18.95
C GLU A 400 -26.59 35.83 19.71
N GLU A 401 -27.86 36.24 19.74
CA GLU A 401 -28.28 37.45 20.44
C GLU A 401 -28.00 37.36 21.94
N GLY A 402 -27.39 38.40 22.52
CA GLY A 402 -26.99 38.43 23.92
C GLY A 402 -25.69 37.67 24.25
N LYS A 403 -25.01 37.07 23.27
CA LYS A 403 -23.68 36.46 23.45
C LYS A 403 -22.63 37.17 22.61
N ALA A 404 -21.44 37.37 23.18
CA ALA A 404 -20.29 37.93 22.47
C ALA A 404 -19.53 36.84 21.68
N ARG A 405 -20.25 36.05 20.89
CA ARG A 405 -19.73 34.99 20.01
C ARG A 405 -19.88 35.43 18.56
N TYR A 406 -18.86 35.23 17.75
CA TYR A 406 -18.81 35.70 16.38
C TYR A 406 -18.25 34.61 15.46
N THR A 407 -18.74 34.60 14.22
CA THR A 407 -18.27 33.74 13.14
C THR A 407 -17.95 34.59 11.93
N ILE A 408 -16.76 34.41 11.34
CA ILE A 408 -16.43 34.93 10.02
C ILE A 408 -16.39 33.72 9.10
N GLU A 409 -17.32 33.65 8.16
CA GLU A 409 -17.46 32.49 7.27
C GLU A 409 -16.52 32.58 6.07
N ASN A 410 -16.07 31.41 5.58
CA ASN A 410 -15.38 31.25 4.29
C ASN A 410 -14.18 32.20 4.08
N VAL A 411 -13.20 32.13 4.98
CA VAL A 411 -12.06 33.08 4.99
C VAL A 411 -11.13 32.85 3.80
N THR A 412 -10.80 33.92 3.07
CA THR A 412 -9.91 33.90 1.89
C THR A 412 -8.62 34.70 2.08
N GLY A 413 -8.31 35.14 3.30
CA GLY A 413 -7.11 35.91 3.62
C GLY A 413 -6.87 36.05 5.12
N ASN A 414 -5.79 36.73 5.51
CA ASN A 414 -5.55 37.07 6.92
C ASN A 414 -6.72 37.86 7.50
N VAL A 415 -7.02 37.61 8.77
CA VAL A 415 -8.14 38.25 9.48
C VAL A 415 -7.58 39.08 10.64
N THR A 416 -7.94 40.35 10.69
CA THR A 416 -7.73 41.22 11.83
C THR A 416 -9.07 41.56 12.46
N VAL A 417 -9.24 41.21 13.73
CA VAL A 417 -10.44 41.46 14.52
C VAL A 417 -10.18 42.63 15.45
N ASP A 418 -10.88 43.74 15.24
CA ASP A 418 -10.83 44.92 16.09
C ASP A 418 -12.08 44.98 16.97
N VAL A 419 -11.91 45.11 18.29
CA VAL A 419 -13.02 45.17 19.25
C VAL A 419 -13.07 46.53 19.92
N ALA A 420 -14.15 47.27 19.69
CA ALA A 420 -14.44 48.51 20.38
C ALA A 420 -15.40 48.25 21.56
N VAL A 421 -15.06 48.82 22.71
CA VAL A 421 -15.81 48.66 23.96
C VAL A 421 -16.26 50.03 24.47
N GLU A 422 -17.46 50.10 25.05
CA GLU A 422 -17.96 51.31 25.70
C GLU A 422 -18.54 50.98 27.07
N SER A 423 -18.66 51.99 27.94
CA SER A 423 -19.29 51.79 29.25
C SER A 423 -20.78 51.50 29.08
N ALA A 424 -21.28 50.50 29.80
CA ALA A 424 -22.68 50.09 29.76
C ALA A 424 -23.60 51.10 30.48
N SER A 425 -23.03 52.06 31.22
CA SER A 425 -23.72 53.17 31.87
C SER A 425 -22.83 54.42 31.92
N GLY A 426 -23.42 55.60 31.81
CA GLY A 426 -22.75 56.84 32.26
C GLY A 426 -22.54 56.79 33.77
N THR A 427 -21.31 57.07 34.19
CA THR A 427 -20.81 57.19 35.59
C THR A 427 -20.35 55.88 36.27
N PRO A 428 -19.14 55.86 36.89
CA PRO A 428 -18.52 54.66 37.47
C PRO A 428 -18.83 54.49 38.97
N SER A 429 -18.68 53.28 39.50
CA SER A 429 -18.27 53.10 40.89
C SER A 429 -17.27 51.96 41.07
N GLU A 430 -16.32 52.23 41.95
CA GLU A 430 -15.33 51.33 42.52
C GLU A 430 -15.93 50.28 43.47
N ASP A 431 -15.06 49.30 43.76
CA ASP A 431 -15.04 48.34 44.86
C ASP A 431 -15.98 47.12 44.84
N ALA A 432 -15.38 45.93 44.69
CA ALA A 432 -15.03 45.11 45.85
C ALA A 432 -14.28 43.80 45.50
N GLN A 433 -13.21 43.57 46.27
CA GLN A 433 -12.72 42.29 46.82
C GLN A 433 -12.22 41.13 45.94
N LYS A 434 -10.92 40.87 46.17
CA LYS A 434 -10.15 39.62 45.99
C LYS A 434 -10.73 38.46 46.84
N PRO A 435 -10.54 37.19 46.41
CA PRO A 435 -9.73 36.29 47.24
C PRO A 435 -8.70 35.42 46.49
N ASP A 436 -7.86 34.79 47.31
CA ASP A 436 -6.53 34.21 47.07
C ASP A 436 -6.46 32.83 46.37
N THR A 437 -5.44 32.68 45.50
CA THR A 437 -4.31 31.69 45.40
C THR A 437 -4.52 30.19 45.77
N PRO A 438 -3.64 29.22 45.41
CA PRO A 438 -2.92 28.86 44.15
C PRO A 438 -3.17 27.39 43.69
N ALA A 439 -2.87 27.07 42.42
CA ALA A 439 -2.67 25.67 41.99
C ALA A 439 -1.18 25.27 42.09
N LYS A 440 -0.88 24.20 42.83
CA LYS A 440 0.40 23.49 42.84
C LYS A 440 0.44 22.45 41.71
N THR A 441 1.54 22.39 40.98
CA THR A 441 2.05 21.18 40.30
C THR A 441 3.24 20.68 41.12
N PRO A 442 3.48 19.35 41.22
CA PRO A 442 4.59 18.82 40.42
C PRO A 442 4.49 17.33 39.96
N GLU A 443 5.22 17.07 38.88
CA GLU A 443 6.10 15.91 38.55
C GLU A 443 5.66 14.43 38.65
N ASN A 444 5.66 13.80 37.47
CA ASN A 444 6.64 12.81 36.94
C ASN A 444 6.96 11.49 37.68
N LYS A 445 6.97 10.40 36.86
CA LYS A 445 7.68 9.09 36.91
C LYS A 445 6.72 8.02 36.33
N GLY A 446 7.04 7.15 35.38
CA GLY A 446 8.29 6.53 34.94
C GLY A 446 8.04 5.01 34.90
N GLY A 447 8.49 4.29 33.85
CA GLY A 447 8.52 2.81 33.89
C GLY A 447 8.43 2.10 32.53
N ASN A 448 9.60 1.76 31.96
CA ASN A 448 9.77 0.80 30.87
C ASN A 448 9.54 -0.64 31.37
N THR A 449 9.14 -1.55 30.47
CA THR A 449 9.40 -2.98 30.64
C THR A 449 9.70 -3.64 29.29
N VAL A 450 10.83 -4.35 29.27
CA VAL A 450 11.42 -5.10 28.16
C VAL A 450 10.96 -6.56 28.25
N LEU A 451 10.66 -7.20 27.12
CA LEU A 451 10.39 -8.64 27.03
C LEU A 451 11.39 -9.30 26.09
N THR A 452 12.13 -10.27 26.63
CA THR A 452 13.15 -11.07 25.94
C THR A 452 12.53 -12.38 25.48
N ILE A 453 12.69 -12.77 24.21
CA ILE A 453 12.29 -14.08 23.68
C ILE A 453 13.53 -14.81 23.16
N THR A 454 13.71 -16.04 23.63
CA THR A 454 14.83 -16.93 23.32
C THR A 454 14.53 -17.75 22.06
N LEU A 455 15.39 -17.66 21.04
CA LEU A 455 15.34 -18.47 19.82
C LEU A 455 16.03 -19.83 20.03
N ILE A 456 15.35 -20.92 19.66
CA ILE A 456 15.94 -22.25 19.48
C ILE A 456 16.17 -22.47 17.99
N ALA A 457 17.43 -22.63 17.59
CA ALA A 457 17.81 -22.97 16.23
C ALA A 457 17.71 -24.49 16.02
N VAL A 458 16.99 -24.91 14.97
CA VAL A 458 17.10 -26.26 14.41
C VAL A 458 17.37 -26.10 12.92
N GLY A 459 18.55 -26.52 12.49
CA GLY A 459 18.98 -26.51 11.10
C GLY A 459 18.62 -27.80 10.37
N GLY A 460 18.63 -27.71 9.03
CA GLY A 460 18.78 -28.87 8.15
C GLY A 460 17.72 -28.98 7.04
N ALA A 461 18.23 -29.05 5.81
CA ALA A 461 17.56 -29.37 4.54
C ALA A 461 16.75 -28.25 3.87
N VAL A 462 17.41 -27.54 2.94
CA VAL A 462 16.78 -26.64 1.97
C VAL A 462 16.13 -27.47 0.87
N VAL A 463 14.80 -27.58 0.93
CA VAL A 463 13.91 -27.80 -0.21
C VAL A 463 12.79 -26.73 -0.05
N ILE A 464 12.14 -26.28 -1.12
CA ILE A 464 11.61 -24.90 -1.28
C ILE A 464 10.09 -24.75 -1.12
N CYS A 465 9.64 -24.08 -0.05
CA CYS A 465 8.30 -23.48 0.03
C CYS A 465 8.44 -21.96 -0.14
N GLY A 466 8.10 -21.47 -1.34
CA GLY A 466 8.20 -20.06 -1.70
C GLY A 466 8.33 -19.93 -3.22
N ALA A 467 7.21 -19.70 -3.91
CA ALA A 467 7.21 -19.40 -5.33
C ALA A 467 6.59 -18.01 -5.53
N VAL A 468 7.43 -17.05 -5.86
CA VAL A 468 7.05 -15.70 -6.26
C VAL A 468 7.34 -15.56 -7.74
N ALA A 469 6.30 -15.39 -8.56
CA ALA A 469 6.45 -15.26 -10.01
C ALA A 469 5.54 -14.14 -10.54
N ALA A 470 6.11 -13.18 -11.26
CA ALA A 470 5.34 -12.23 -12.06
C ALA A 470 5.17 -12.77 -13.48
N VAL A 471 3.96 -12.65 -14.01
CA VAL A 471 3.67 -12.96 -15.41
C VAL A 471 3.66 -11.67 -16.22
N ILE A 472 4.59 -11.60 -17.18
CA ILE A 472 4.77 -10.51 -18.13
C ILE A 472 4.30 -10.99 -19.51
N VAL A 473 3.53 -10.18 -20.22
CA VAL A 473 3.28 -10.38 -21.64
C VAL A 473 4.13 -9.39 -22.42
N ILE A 474 4.82 -9.89 -23.43
CA ILE A 474 5.77 -9.14 -24.24
C ILE A 474 5.26 -9.10 -25.67
N LYS A 475 5.21 -7.90 -26.26
CA LYS A 475 4.93 -7.74 -27.69
C LYS A 475 6.20 -7.31 -28.40
N LYS A 476 6.52 -7.86 -29.58
CA LYS A 476 7.67 -7.36 -30.35
C LYS A 476 7.26 -6.04 -31.03
N LYS A 477 8.11 -5.00 -30.95
CA LYS A 477 7.90 -3.77 -31.70
C LYS A 477 7.86 -4.11 -33.19
N LYS A 478 6.84 -3.59 -33.90
CA LYS A 478 6.86 -3.64 -35.38
C LYS A 478 8.09 -2.86 -35.83
N LYS A 479 8.93 -3.44 -36.70
CA LYS A 479 9.90 -2.65 -37.44
C LYS A 479 9.09 -1.63 -38.24
N THR A 480 9.28 -0.35 -37.94
CA THR A 480 8.97 0.71 -38.89
C THR A 480 10.06 0.62 -39.95
N ASP A 481 9.67 0.15 -41.14
CA ASP A 481 10.52 0.15 -42.33
C ASP A 481 10.82 1.59 -42.81
#